data_AF-A0A5M9TWB9-F1
#
_entry.id   AF-A0A5M9TWB9-F1
#
_cell.length_a   1.000
_cell.length_b   1.000
_cell.length_c   1.000
_cell.angle_alpha   90.00
_cell.angle_beta   90.00
_cell.angle_gamma   90.00
#
_symmetry.space_group_name_H-M   'P 1'
#
loop_
_entity.id
_entity.type
_entity.pdbx_description
1 polymer ?
#
loop_
_entity_poly.entity_id
_entity_poly.type
_entity_poly.pdbx_seq_one_letter_code
_entity_poly.pdbx_strand_id
1 'polypeptide(L)' 'MAIINSLKVAYSTAIYRHGTKSFPDIMTVYVTPVKEYASATYTKTDFDRALANGWITEDEYAETVGGGPDV' A
#
# COMPACT_ATOMS: atom_id res chain seq x y z
N MET A 1 -3.85 -0.74 -21.18
CA MET A 1 -2.85 -1.48 -20.36
C MET A 1 -3.62 -2.33 -19.37
N ALA A 2 -3.46 -3.66 -19.37
CA ALA A 2 -4.15 -4.52 -18.41
C ALA A 2 -3.37 -4.55 -17.08
N ILE A 3 -4.06 -4.31 -15.96
CA ILE A 3 -3.44 -4.45 -14.64
C ILE A 3 -3.33 -5.94 -14.33
N ILE A 4 -2.12 -6.42 -14.10
CA ILE A 4 -1.88 -7.82 -13.76
C ILE A 4 -2.19 -7.97 -12.27
N ASN A 5 -3.28 -8.66 -11.95
CA ASN A 5 -3.72 -8.85 -10.55
C ASN A 5 -2.61 -9.46 -9.68
N SER A 6 -1.85 -10.42 -10.19
CA SER A 6 -0.74 -11.03 -9.43
C SER A 6 0.35 -10.01 -9.07
N LEU A 7 0.64 -9.03 -9.94
CA LEU A 7 1.62 -7.99 -9.64
C LEU A 7 1.12 -7.04 -8.56
N LYS A 8 -0.17 -6.64 -8.56
CA LYS A 8 -0.70 -5.75 -7.52
C LYS A 8 -0.59 -6.38 -6.13
N VAL A 9 -0.89 -7.68 -6.02
CA VAL A 9 -0.81 -8.44 -4.76
C VAL A 9 0.63 -8.60 -4.31
N ALA A 10 1.54 -8.90 -5.25
CA ALA A 10 2.96 -9.00 -4.96
C ALA A 10 3.53 -7.66 -4.46
N TYR A 11 3.20 -6.54 -5.13
CA TYR A 11 3.64 -5.22 -4.71
C TYR A 11 3.05 -4.79 -3.37
N SER A 12 1.75 -5.02 -3.12
CA SER A 12 1.17 -4.68 -1.81
C SER A 12 1.86 -5.44 -0.68
N THR A 13 2.15 -6.73 -0.90
CA THR A 13 2.81 -7.57 0.10
C THR A 13 4.26 -7.12 0.30
N ALA A 14 4.97 -6.83 -0.79
CA ALA A 14 6.35 -6.34 -0.73
C ALA A 14 6.47 -5.01 0.02
N ILE A 15 5.55 -4.07 -0.19
CA ILE A 15 5.55 -2.74 0.43
C ILE A 15 5.07 -2.81 1.89
N TYR A 16 3.85 -3.32 2.13
CA TYR A 16 3.21 -3.25 3.45
C TYR A 16 3.62 -4.36 4.42
N ARG A 17 4.04 -5.54 3.92
CA ARG A 17 4.38 -6.68 4.77
C ARG A 17 5.87 -6.95 4.90
N HIS A 18 6.64 -6.72 3.86
CA HIS A 18 8.08 -7.00 3.88
C HIS A 18 8.95 -5.75 3.89
N GLY A 19 8.45 -4.60 3.44
CA GLY A 19 9.26 -3.40 3.24
C GLY A 19 10.41 -3.60 2.24
N THR A 20 10.30 -4.59 1.35
CA THR A 20 11.34 -4.89 0.36
C THR A 20 11.25 -4.00 -0.87
N LYS A 21 10.13 -3.29 -1.04
CA LYS A 21 9.84 -2.33 -2.11
C LYS A 21 9.16 -1.10 -1.51
N SER A 22 9.24 0.01 -2.23
CA SER A 22 8.50 1.24 -1.94
C SER A 22 7.74 1.69 -3.18
N PHE A 23 6.70 2.49 -3.01
CA PHE A 23 5.91 3.04 -4.11
C PHE A 23 6.69 3.79 -5.21
N PRO A 24 7.74 4.58 -4.93
CA PRO A 24 8.57 5.17 -5.99
C PRO A 24 9.34 4.14 -6.83
N ASP A 25 9.47 2.90 -6.36
CA ASP A 25 10.20 1.82 -7.05
C ASP A 25 9.29 0.97 -7.97
N ILE A 26 7.96 1.10 -7.82
CA ILE A 26 6.99 0.41 -8.66
C ILE A 26 6.46 1.33 -9.75
N MET A 27 5.89 0.76 -10.82
CA MET A 27 5.27 1.56 -11.86
C MET A 27 4.04 2.30 -11.31
N THR A 28 3.91 3.58 -11.67
CA THR A 28 2.82 4.46 -11.19
C THR A 28 1.42 3.89 -11.45
N VAL A 29 1.24 3.14 -12.54
CA VAL A 29 -0.02 2.47 -12.88
C VAL A 29 -0.44 1.41 -11.85
N TYR A 30 0.50 0.90 -11.05
CA TYR A 30 0.23 -0.06 -9.97
C TYR A 30 0.03 0.61 -8.61
N VAL A 31 0.35 1.89 -8.44
CA VAL A 31 0.22 2.57 -7.14
C VAL A 31 -1.23 2.54 -6.67
N THR A 32 -2.16 3.04 -7.48
CA THR A 32 -3.61 3.02 -7.17
C THR A 32 -4.16 1.62 -6.86
N PRO A 33 -4.02 0.61 -7.73
CA PRO A 33 -4.58 -0.73 -7.46
C PRO A 33 -3.88 -1.45 -6.30
N VAL A 34 -2.63 -1.14 -5.99
CA VAL A 34 -1.93 -1.64 -4.79
C VAL A 34 -2.54 -1.05 -3.53
N LYS A 35 -2.76 0.28 -3.51
CA LYS A 35 -3.41 0.97 -2.40
C LYS A 35 -4.85 0.46 -2.19
N GLU A 36 -5.66 0.35 -3.24
CA GLU A 36 -7.02 -0.20 -3.14
C GLU A 36 -7.04 -1.64 -2.63
N TYR A 37 -6.16 -2.50 -3.15
CA TYR A 37 -6.07 -3.88 -2.69
C TYR A 37 -5.63 -3.97 -1.23
N ALA A 38 -4.62 -3.19 -0.86
CA ALA A 38 -4.13 -3.12 0.51
C ALA A 38 -5.23 -2.64 1.45
N SER A 39 -5.94 -1.57 1.10
CA SER A 39 -7.07 -1.01 1.88
C SER A 39 -8.16 -2.05 2.15
N ALA A 40 -8.47 -2.89 1.15
CA ALA A 40 -9.48 -3.94 1.27
C ALA A 40 -8.99 -5.23 1.97
N THR A 41 -7.67 -5.47 2.03
CA THR A 41 -7.09 -6.76 2.46
C THR A 41 -6.35 -6.68 3.79
N TYR A 42 -5.70 -5.54 4.07
CA TYR A 42 -4.83 -5.34 5.22
C TYR A 42 -5.51 -4.52 6.30
N THR A 43 -5.00 -4.66 7.51
CA THR A 43 -5.54 -3.97 8.69
C THR A 43 -4.78 -2.67 8.95
N LYS A 44 -5.41 -1.77 9.72
CA LYS A 44 -4.74 -0.56 10.23
C LYS A 44 -3.39 -0.87 10.89
N THR A 45 -3.30 -1.98 11.63
CA THR A 45 -2.06 -2.44 12.26
C THR A 45 -0.96 -2.77 11.24
N ASP A 46 -1.28 -3.35 10.08
CA ASP A 46 -0.30 -3.59 9.03
C ASP A 46 0.25 -2.27 8.47
N PHE A 47 -0.63 -1.28 8.31
CA PHE A 47 -0.27 0.05 7.83
C PHE A 47 0.55 0.84 8.85
N ASP A 48 0.16 0.83 10.12
CA ASP A 48 0.90 1.44 11.24
C ASP A 48 2.29 0.82 11.34
N ARG A 49 2.41 -0.50 11.18
CA ARG A 49 3.71 -1.18 11.16
C ARG A 49 4.55 -0.73 9.96
N ALA A 50 3.97 -0.67 8.77
CA ALA A 50 4.67 -0.22 7.57
C ALA A 50 5.16 1.23 7.73
N LEU A 51 4.34 2.11 8.31
CA LEU A 51 4.70 3.50 8.61
C LEU A 51 5.81 3.58 9.67
N ALA A 52 5.68 2.84 10.77
CA ALA A 52 6.67 2.80 11.85
C ALA A 52 8.03 2.25 11.42
N ASN A 53 8.06 1.36 10.41
CA ASN A 53 9.30 0.87 9.80
C ASN A 53 9.82 1.78 8.67
N GLY A 54 9.09 2.83 8.31
CA GLY A 54 9.46 3.76 7.23
C GLY A 54 9.32 3.16 5.82
N TRP A 55 8.48 2.15 5.63
CA TRP A 55 8.24 1.51 4.32
C TRP A 55 7.34 2.34 3.41
N ILE A 56 6.46 3.12 4.04
CA ILE A 56 5.50 4.03 3.42
C ILE A 56 5.60 5.39 4.12
N THR A 57 5.13 6.44 3.46
CA THR A 57 5.00 7.77 4.07
C THR A 57 3.63 7.95 4.73
N GLU A 58 3.48 8.99 5.55
CA GLU A 58 2.18 9.37 6.13
C GLU A 58 1.13 9.69 5.05
N ASP A 59 1.55 10.29 3.94
CA ASP A 59 0.69 10.60 2.80
C ASP A 59 0.15 9.31 2.16
N GLU A 60 1.03 8.33 1.92
CA GLU A 60 0.64 7.05 1.33
C GLU A 60 -0.22 6.20 2.26
N TYR A 61 0.05 6.29 3.56
CA TYR A 61 -0.81 5.72 4.59
C TYR A 61 -2.21 6.33 4.51
N ALA A 62 -2.32 7.67 4.50
CA ALA A 62 -3.61 8.37 4.45
C ALA A 62 -4.38 8.10 3.15
N GLU A 63 -3.68 8.04 2.01
CA GLU A 63 -4.26 7.66 0.72
C GLU A 63 -4.77 6.22 0.69
N THR A 64 -4.11 5.31 1.43
CA THR A 64 -4.46 3.87 1.43
C THR A 64 -5.57 3.55 2.41
N VAL A 65 -5.47 4.04 3.64
CA VAL A 65 -6.48 3.84 4.66
C VAL A 65 -7.75 4.63 4.32
N GLY A 66 -7.65 5.61 3.42
CA GLY A 66 -8.74 6.52 3.08
C GLY A 66 -9.00 7.38 4.30
N GLY A 67 -8.20 8.43 4.48
CA GLY A 67 -8.35 9.39 5.57
C GLY A 67 -9.75 10.01 5.61
N GLY A 68 -10.69 9.34 6.28
CA GLY A 68 -11.82 9.95 6.95
C GLY A 68 -11.44 10.08 8.42
N PRO A 69 -11.30 11.30 8.99
CA PRO A 69 -11.48 11.43 10.42
C PRO A 69 -12.89 10.92 10.75
N ASP A 70 -13.01 10.03 11.73
CA ASP A 70 -14.27 9.60 12.36
C ASP A 70 -15.07 8.47 11.65
N VAL A 71 -14.84 7.22 12.09
CA VAL A 71 -15.88 6.25 12.51
C VAL A 71 -15.37 5.39 13.65
#